data_AF-A0A401K9B7-F1
#
_entry.id   AF-A0A401K9B7-F1
#
_cell.length_a   1.000
_cell.length_b   1.000
_cell.length_c   1.000
_cell.angle_alpha   90.00
_cell.angle_beta   90.00
_cell.angle_gamma   90.00
#
_symmetry.space_group_name_H-M   'P 1'
#
loop_
_entity.id
_entity.type
_entity.pdbx_description
1 polymer ?
#
loop_
_entity_poly.entity_id
_entity_poly.type
_entity_poly.pdbx_seq_one_letter_code
_entity_poly.pdbx_strand_id
1 'polypeptide(L)'
;MPVRRIPKNYLFVTGRHASPRAAQVIEFESILEKEYMLLLDSDPQVESYEGQPVEIPLSRGRIYVPDLLVTYRPASLGLQRPPELVEVKTQEHLNRYAEKYREKFAAAVVFAEERGWIFVTRTEADVRTPRIQNLKYLHRYRHTPADPAAAERLLDAMRLEGSPTTPAALLGNLAGSLEERANWTPVPHRHSSAACQTTSLWRAHRAAHGNRVGRIEGAERRNLREPAAEGGIRCRG
;
A
#
# COMPACT_ATOMS: atom_id res chain seq x y z
N MET A 1 7.33 16.35 15.53
CA MET A 1 6.18 16.75 16.37
C MET A 1 5.08 17.24 15.45
N PRO A 2 3.80 16.85 15.62
CA PRO A 2 2.74 17.34 14.76
C PRO A 2 2.64 18.85 14.96
N VAL A 3 2.57 19.62 13.88
CA VAL A 3 2.73 21.08 13.99
C VAL A 3 1.53 21.73 14.71
N ARG A 4 0.35 21.11 14.65
CA ARG A 4 -0.82 21.50 15.43
C ARG A 4 -1.37 20.33 16.25
N ARG A 5 -2.04 20.67 17.36
CA ARG A 5 -2.83 19.70 18.15
C ARG A 5 -4.27 19.68 17.64
N ILE A 6 -4.87 18.50 17.53
CA ILE A 6 -6.27 18.38 17.11
C ILE A 6 -7.20 18.86 18.24
N PRO A 7 -8.12 19.81 17.98
CA PRO A 7 -9.12 20.22 18.96
C PRO A 7 -10.15 19.11 19.19
N LYS A 8 -10.62 18.95 20.43
CA LYS A 8 -11.71 18.02 20.75
C LYS A 8 -12.95 18.38 19.92
N ASN A 9 -13.36 17.47 19.05
CA ASN A 9 -14.54 17.65 18.20
C ASN A 9 -15.63 16.65 18.61
N TYR A 10 -16.82 17.15 18.90
CA TYR A 10 -17.97 16.34 19.36
C TYR A 10 -18.84 15.83 18.20
N LEU A 11 -18.58 16.27 16.96
CA LEU A 11 -19.35 15.91 15.77
C LEU A 11 -18.67 14.85 14.89
N PHE A 12 -17.35 14.67 15.04
CA PHE A 12 -16.56 13.74 14.23
C PHE A 12 -15.72 12.81 15.12
N VAL A 13 -15.50 11.58 14.65
CA VAL A 13 -14.64 10.61 15.34
C VAL A 13 -13.18 11.04 15.16
N THR A 14 -12.63 11.66 16.22
CA THR A 14 -11.20 11.96 16.35
C THR A 14 -10.53 10.86 17.18
N GLY A 15 -9.23 10.64 16.99
CA GLY A 15 -8.52 9.65 17.79
C GLY A 15 -7.03 9.57 17.53
N ARG A 16 -6.40 8.54 18.08
CA ARG A 16 -4.96 8.29 18.00
C ARG A 16 -4.71 6.97 17.28
N HIS A 17 -3.71 6.97 16.41
CA HIS A 17 -3.25 5.82 15.63
C HIS A 17 -1.78 5.54 15.96
N ALA A 18 -1.54 4.40 16.59
CA ALA A 18 -0.18 3.91 16.85
C ALA A 18 0.23 3.03 15.67
N SER A 19 1.31 3.40 15.00
CA SER A 19 1.83 2.70 13.82
C SER A 19 3.29 2.28 14.04
N PRO A 20 3.69 1.08 13.58
CA PRO A 20 5.10 0.70 13.54
C PRO A 20 5.89 1.44 12.45
N ARG A 21 5.21 2.17 11.55
CA ARG A 21 5.81 2.98 10.47
C ARG A 21 5.82 4.47 10.78
N ALA A 22 5.34 4.87 11.95
CA ALA A 22 5.39 6.24 12.42
C ALA A 22 6.31 6.34 13.63
N ALA A 23 7.15 7.37 13.68
CA ALA A 23 8.02 7.62 14.83
C ALA A 23 7.23 8.01 16.09
N GLN A 24 6.01 8.51 15.91
CA GLN A 24 5.14 9.01 16.96
C GLN A 24 3.70 8.54 16.72
N VAL A 25 2.89 8.55 17.78
CA VAL A 25 1.45 8.32 17.66
C VAL A 25 0.84 9.46 16.85
N ILE A 26 0.13 9.13 15.78
CA ILE A 26 -0.50 10.11 14.89
C ILE A 26 -1.93 10.32 15.35
N GLU A 27 -2.37 11.58 15.39
CA GLU A 27 -3.76 11.92 15.64
C GLU A 27 -4.52 12.00 14.31
N PHE A 28 -5.78 11.55 14.27
CA PHE A 28 -6.64 11.64 13.09
C PHE A 28 -7.92 12.42 13.40
N GLU A 29 -8.41 13.18 12.42
CA GLU A 29 -9.63 13.98 12.50
C GLU A 29 -10.86 13.28 11.91
N SER A 30 -10.64 12.22 11.12
CA SER A 30 -11.72 11.48 10.45
C SER A 30 -11.49 9.97 10.41
N ILE A 31 -12.59 9.22 10.25
CA ILE A 31 -12.54 7.77 10.04
C ILE A 31 -11.79 7.45 8.74
N LEU A 32 -11.94 8.29 7.70
CA LEU A 32 -11.29 8.09 6.41
C LEU A 32 -9.76 8.18 6.54
N GLU A 33 -9.25 9.13 7.33
CA GLU A 33 -7.81 9.21 7.66
C GLU A 33 -7.33 7.95 8.38
N LYS A 34 -8.06 7.50 9.41
CA LYS A 34 -7.72 6.26 10.13
C LYS A 34 -7.68 5.05 9.18
N GLU A 35 -8.65 4.95 8.28
CA GLU A 35 -8.70 3.90 7.26
C GLU A 35 -7.50 3.96 6.31
N TYR A 36 -7.10 5.16 5.90
CA TYR A 36 -5.92 5.34 5.06
C TYR A 36 -4.62 4.99 5.81
N MET A 37 -4.47 5.38 7.07
CA MET A 37 -3.32 4.99 7.91
C MET A 37 -3.21 3.46 8.07
N LEU A 38 -4.34 2.75 8.19
CA LEU A 38 -4.35 1.28 8.20
C LEU A 38 -3.87 0.67 6.88
N LEU A 39 -4.19 1.29 5.74
CA LEU A 39 -3.64 0.85 4.45
C LEU A 39 -2.13 1.05 4.41
N LEU A 40 -1.63 2.20 4.85
CA LEU A 40 -0.19 2.51 4.90
C LEU A 40 0.58 1.53 5.79
N ASP A 41 0.03 1.18 6.96
CA ASP A 41 0.63 0.18 7.86
C ASP A 41 0.82 -1.17 7.19
N SER A 42 -0.11 -1.54 6.30
CA SER A 42 -0.11 -2.82 5.59
C SER A 42 0.75 -2.83 4.32
N ASP A 43 1.17 -1.68 3.81
CA ASP A 43 1.87 -1.57 2.52
C ASP A 43 3.38 -1.84 2.69
N PRO A 44 3.94 -2.91 2.10
CA PRO A 44 5.36 -3.20 2.21
C PRO A 44 6.26 -2.12 1.58
N GLN A 45 5.75 -1.33 0.63
CA GLN A 45 6.50 -0.27 -0.05
C GLN A 45 6.60 0.99 0.80
N VAL A 46 5.70 1.21 1.76
CA VAL A 46 5.78 2.35 2.68
C VAL A 46 6.95 2.13 3.64
N GLU A 47 7.86 3.09 3.71
CA GLU A 47 8.94 3.08 4.71
C GLU A 47 8.43 3.66 6.02
N SER A 48 7.92 4.89 5.95
CA SER A 48 7.41 5.64 7.09
C SER A 48 6.32 6.62 6.68
N TYR A 49 5.57 7.14 7.65
CA TYR A 49 4.73 8.31 7.43
C TYR A 49 4.60 9.15 8.70
N GLU A 50 4.33 10.44 8.49
CA GLU A 50 4.20 11.45 9.53
C GLU A 50 2.86 12.16 9.40
N GLY A 51 2.17 12.37 10.52
CA GLY A 51 0.92 13.12 10.54
C GLY A 51 1.16 14.61 10.78
N GLN A 52 0.43 15.44 10.03
CA GLN A 52 0.47 16.90 10.10
C GLN A 52 1.92 17.43 10.06
N PRO A 53 2.66 17.12 8.98
CA PRO A 53 4.11 17.14 8.97
C PRO A 53 4.70 18.55 8.81
N VAL A 54 3.98 19.45 8.12
CA VAL A 54 4.49 20.75 7.71
C VAL A 54 3.39 21.82 7.75
N GLU A 55 3.80 23.06 8.00
CA GLU A 55 2.97 24.25 7.81
C GLU A 55 3.30 24.91 6.48
N ILE A 56 2.27 25.09 5.65
CA ILE A 56 2.36 25.74 4.34
C ILE A 56 1.69 27.11 4.46
N PRO A 57 2.44 28.21 4.31
CA PRO A 57 1.88 29.55 4.36
C PRO A 57 0.98 29.80 3.15
N LEU A 58 -0.17 30.42 3.40
CA LEU A 58 -1.12 30.87 2.38
C LEU A 58 -1.21 32.39 2.38
N SER A 59 -2.04 32.95 1.48
CA SER A 59 -2.31 34.37 1.48
C SER A 59 -2.94 34.84 2.80
N ARG A 60 -2.71 36.11 3.14
CA ARG A 60 -3.30 36.78 4.31
C ARG A 60 -2.92 36.12 5.65
N GLY A 61 -1.72 35.54 5.74
CA GLY A 61 -1.19 34.96 6.99
C GLY A 61 -1.89 33.68 7.44
N ARG A 62 -2.72 33.08 6.58
CA ARG A 62 -3.34 31.77 6.85
C ARG A 62 -2.30 30.66 6.71
N ILE A 63 -2.47 29.59 7.46
CA ILE A 63 -1.62 28.40 7.40
C ILE A 63 -2.46 27.20 6.94
N TYR A 64 -1.87 26.36 6.10
CA TYR A 64 -2.40 25.07 5.72
C TYR A 64 -1.47 23.95 6.19
N VAL A 65 -2.04 22.92 6.79
CA VAL A 65 -1.32 21.74 7.28
C VAL A 65 -1.92 20.52 6.58
N PRO A 66 -1.19 19.88 5.66
CA PRO A 66 -1.59 18.61 5.06
C PRO A 66 -1.72 17.51 6.11
N ASP A 67 -2.50 16.48 5.83
CA ASP A 67 -2.80 15.43 6.80
C ASP A 67 -1.60 14.51 7.05
N LEU A 68 -0.90 14.09 5.99
CA LEU A 68 0.21 13.13 6.08
C LEU A 68 1.35 13.44 5.11
N LEU A 69 2.57 13.03 5.47
CA LEU A 69 3.69 12.85 4.55
C LEU A 69 4.08 11.37 4.55
N VAL A 70 4.02 10.72 3.39
CA VAL A 70 4.33 9.29 3.21
C VAL A 70 5.65 9.13 2.49
N THR A 71 6.58 8.39 3.09
CA THR A 71 7.88 8.07 2.49
C THR A 71 7.90 6.60 2.08
N TYR A 72 8.42 6.34 0.88
CA TYR A 72 8.47 5.01 0.29
C TYR A 72 9.89 4.45 0.31
N ARG A 73 9.99 3.13 0.43
CA ARG A 73 11.26 2.40 0.36
C ARG A 73 11.89 2.57 -1.03
N PRO A 74 13.22 2.58 -1.13
CA PRO A 74 13.90 2.54 -2.42
C PRO A 74 13.48 1.31 -3.24
N ALA A 75 13.14 1.52 -4.52
CA ALA A 75 12.87 0.41 -5.42
C ALA A 75 14.18 -0.23 -5.88
N SER A 76 14.21 -1.57 -5.95
CA SER A 76 15.39 -2.33 -6.37
C SER A 76 15.83 -2.06 -7.82
N LEU A 77 14.95 -1.49 -8.65
CA LEU A 77 15.16 -1.22 -10.08
C LEU A 77 15.42 0.26 -10.40
N GLY A 78 15.79 1.08 -9.39
CA GLY A 78 16.21 2.47 -9.59
C GLY A 78 15.09 3.50 -9.80
N LEU A 79 13.84 3.06 -9.99
CA LEU A 79 12.66 3.94 -10.02
C LEU A 79 12.18 4.24 -8.61
N GLN A 80 12.77 5.24 -7.96
CA GLN A 80 12.35 5.68 -6.64
C GLN A 80 10.98 6.37 -6.72
N ARG A 81 10.01 5.88 -5.95
CA ARG A 81 8.73 6.57 -5.77
C ARG A 81 8.97 7.82 -4.93
N PRO A 82 8.57 9.02 -5.39
CA PRO A 82 8.73 10.24 -4.60
C PRO A 82 7.84 10.17 -3.35
N PRO A 83 8.25 10.80 -2.24
CA PRO A 83 7.38 10.98 -1.09
C PRO A 83 6.07 11.70 -1.48
N GLU A 84 4.99 11.31 -0.83
CA GLU A 84 3.65 11.85 -1.06
C GLU A 84 3.22 12.75 0.10
N LEU A 85 2.96 14.02 -0.19
CA LEU A 85 2.27 14.94 0.71
C LEU A 85 0.77 14.79 0.48
N VAL A 86 0.06 14.28 1.48
CA VAL A 86 -1.31 13.76 1.33
C VAL A 86 -2.32 14.63 2.06
N GLU A 87 -3.40 14.98 1.37
CA GLU A 87 -4.65 15.45 1.98
C GLU A 87 -5.72 14.35 1.86
N VAL A 88 -6.31 13.95 2.99
CA VAL A 88 -7.41 12.99 3.03
C VAL A 88 -8.73 13.75 3.19
N LYS A 89 -9.63 13.60 2.22
CA LYS A 89 -10.93 14.29 2.26
C LYS A 89 -11.97 13.54 1.44
N THR A 90 -13.23 13.59 1.86
CA THR A 90 -14.30 12.99 1.07
C THR A 90 -14.49 13.71 -0.25
N GLN A 91 -14.88 12.99 -1.30
CA GLN A 91 -15.12 13.60 -2.62
C GLN A 91 -16.23 14.66 -2.55
N GLU A 92 -17.29 14.40 -1.76
CA GLU A 92 -18.35 15.36 -1.50
C GLU A 92 -17.82 16.68 -0.93
N HIS A 93 -16.91 16.62 0.05
CA HIS A 93 -16.31 17.81 0.66
C HIS A 93 -15.40 18.56 -0.31
N LEU A 94 -14.62 17.83 -1.12
CA LEU A 94 -13.78 18.45 -2.15
C LEU A 94 -14.63 19.22 -3.16
N ASN A 95 -15.75 18.63 -3.59
CA ASN A 95 -16.68 19.27 -4.53
C ASN A 95 -17.39 20.48 -3.90
N ARG A 96 -17.94 20.32 -2.69
CA ARG A 96 -18.69 21.37 -1.99
C ARG A 96 -17.84 22.61 -1.69
N TYR A 97 -16.56 22.42 -1.40
CA TYR A 97 -15.65 23.51 -0.99
C TYR A 97 -14.48 23.69 -1.97
N ALA A 98 -14.68 23.37 -3.25
CA ALA A 98 -13.63 23.41 -4.27
C ALA A 98 -12.86 24.74 -4.31
N GLU A 99 -13.58 25.87 -4.25
CA GLU A 99 -12.96 27.21 -4.24
C GLU A 99 -12.03 27.42 -3.05
N LYS A 100 -12.41 26.92 -1.86
CA LYS A 100 -11.61 27.01 -0.64
C LYS A 100 -10.35 26.14 -0.71
N TYR A 101 -10.43 24.99 -1.37
CA TYR A 101 -9.30 24.09 -1.53
C TYR A 101 -8.34 24.51 -2.65
N ARG A 102 -8.82 25.25 -3.65
CA ARG A 102 -8.00 25.69 -4.80
C ARG A 102 -6.70 26.39 -4.37
N GLU A 103 -6.80 27.34 -3.45
CA GLU A 103 -5.63 28.05 -2.92
C GLU A 103 -4.70 27.11 -2.14
N LYS A 104 -5.27 26.27 -1.27
CA LYS A 104 -4.51 25.34 -0.43
C LYS A 104 -3.71 24.34 -1.27
N PHE A 105 -4.36 23.73 -2.26
CA PHE A 105 -3.77 22.69 -3.08
C PHE A 105 -2.75 23.27 -4.05
N ALA A 106 -2.97 24.47 -4.59
CA ALA A 106 -1.96 25.15 -5.39
C ALA A 106 -0.67 25.39 -4.57
N ALA A 107 -0.80 25.90 -3.34
CA ALA A 107 0.35 26.08 -2.45
C ALA A 107 1.02 24.75 -2.08
N ALA A 108 0.22 23.70 -1.86
CA ALA A 108 0.73 22.37 -1.51
C ALA A 108 1.52 21.70 -2.64
N VAL A 109 1.05 21.84 -3.88
CA VAL A 109 1.75 21.35 -5.07
C VAL A 109 3.12 22.00 -5.19
N VAL A 110 3.19 23.34 -5.16
CA VAL A 110 4.47 24.07 -5.24
C VAL A 110 5.40 23.66 -4.09
N PHE A 111 4.88 23.62 -2.86
CA PHE A 111 5.67 23.23 -1.69
C PHE A 111 6.25 21.81 -1.79
N ALA A 112 5.47 20.87 -2.34
CA ALA A 112 5.89 19.50 -2.54
C ALA A 112 6.95 19.39 -3.65
N GLU A 113 6.73 20.05 -4.79
CA GLU A 113 7.63 20.02 -5.94
C GLU A 113 9.02 20.56 -5.59
N GLU A 114 9.11 21.66 -4.83
CA GLU A 114 10.37 22.23 -4.33
C GLU A 114 11.22 21.24 -3.52
N ARG A 115 10.61 20.18 -2.98
CA ARG A 115 11.25 19.15 -2.13
C ARG A 115 11.42 17.81 -2.84
N GLY A 116 11.07 17.73 -4.13
CA GLY A 116 11.03 16.47 -4.87
C GLY A 116 9.94 15.52 -4.39
N TRP A 117 8.88 16.05 -3.76
CA TRP A 117 7.69 15.32 -3.35
C TRP A 117 6.57 15.54 -4.37
N ILE A 118 5.48 14.79 -4.21
CA ILE A 118 4.25 15.04 -4.96
C ILE A 118 3.10 15.30 -3.97
N PHE A 119 2.20 16.22 -4.32
CA PHE A 119 0.97 16.44 -3.57
C PHE A 119 -0.16 15.58 -4.13
N VAL A 120 -0.86 14.85 -3.28
CA VAL A 120 -1.97 13.97 -3.69
C VAL A 120 -3.15 14.10 -2.75
N THR A 121 -4.36 14.00 -3.30
CA THR A 121 -5.58 13.85 -2.51
C THR A 121 -5.96 12.37 -2.43
N ARG A 122 -6.51 11.96 -1.28
CA ARG A 122 -7.07 10.62 -1.08
C ARG A 122 -8.51 10.74 -0.60
N THR A 123 -9.39 10.05 -1.31
CA THR A 123 -10.83 10.03 -1.06
C THR A 123 -11.30 8.65 -0.65
N GLU A 124 -12.58 8.51 -0.34
CA GLU A 124 -13.21 7.21 -0.10
C GLU A 124 -13.04 6.23 -1.27
N ALA A 125 -12.89 6.71 -2.51
CA ALA A 125 -12.64 5.84 -3.67
C ALA A 125 -11.25 5.18 -3.60
N ASP A 126 -10.25 5.89 -3.10
CA ASP A 126 -8.88 5.39 -2.93
C ASP A 126 -8.75 4.49 -1.70
N VAL A 127 -9.52 4.82 -0.65
CA VAL A 127 -9.37 4.19 0.68
C VAL A 127 -10.30 2.99 0.86
N ARG A 128 -11.57 3.08 0.45
CA ARG A 128 -12.61 2.06 0.75
C ARG A 128 -12.63 0.91 -0.25
N THR A 129 -11.45 0.34 -0.49
CA THR A 129 -11.24 -0.85 -1.31
C THR A 129 -11.56 -2.15 -0.55
N PRO A 130 -11.70 -3.31 -1.23
CA PRO A 130 -11.80 -4.60 -0.54
C PRO A 130 -10.64 -4.85 0.44
N ARG A 131 -9.46 -4.27 0.17
CA ARG A 131 -8.29 -4.38 1.05
C ARG A 131 -8.54 -3.82 2.44
N ILE A 132 -9.13 -2.63 2.59
CA ILE A 132 -9.38 -2.07 3.92
C ILE A 132 -10.45 -2.86 4.68
N GLN A 133 -11.42 -3.45 3.98
CA GLN A 133 -12.43 -4.32 4.60
C GLN A 133 -11.77 -5.58 5.16
N ASN A 134 -10.87 -6.20 4.40
CA ASN A 134 -10.07 -7.34 4.85
C ASN A 134 -9.19 -6.97 6.04
N LEU A 135 -8.49 -5.84 5.99
CA LEU A 135 -7.66 -5.38 7.11
C LEU A 135 -8.48 -5.18 8.38
N LYS A 136 -9.66 -4.54 8.29
CA LYS A 136 -10.57 -4.39 9.45
C LYS A 136 -11.09 -5.72 9.98
N TYR A 137 -11.41 -6.66 9.08
CA TYR A 137 -11.82 -8.00 9.46
C TYR A 137 -10.70 -8.70 10.24
N LEU A 138 -9.49 -8.71 9.68
CA LEU A 138 -8.31 -9.36 10.23
C LEU A 138 -7.80 -8.69 11.51
N HIS A 139 -7.98 -7.38 11.65
CA HIS A 139 -7.56 -6.63 12.83
C HIS A 139 -8.23 -7.15 14.12
N ARG A 140 -9.44 -7.71 14.02
CA ARG A 140 -10.14 -8.35 15.15
C ARG A 140 -9.39 -9.54 15.72
N TYR A 141 -8.54 -10.16 14.92
CA TYR A 141 -7.78 -11.36 15.28
C TYR A 141 -6.32 -11.09 15.63
N ARG A 142 -5.88 -9.82 15.63
CA ARG A 142 -4.45 -9.45 15.82
C ARG A 142 -3.85 -9.94 17.15
N HIS A 143 -4.69 -10.05 18.19
CA HIS A 143 -4.30 -10.47 19.53
C HIS A 143 -4.65 -11.91 19.84
N THR A 144 -5.21 -12.64 18.87
CA THR A 144 -5.50 -14.06 19.00
C THR A 144 -4.27 -14.83 18.54
N PRO A 145 -3.57 -15.58 19.39
CA PRO A 145 -2.46 -16.41 18.94
C PRO A 145 -2.97 -17.45 17.92
N ALA A 146 -2.15 -17.75 16.92
CA ALA A 146 -2.39 -18.89 16.06
C ALA A 146 -2.09 -20.17 16.86
N ASP A 147 -2.90 -21.22 16.68
CA ASP A 147 -2.50 -22.56 17.08
C ASP A 147 -1.24 -22.94 16.26
N PRO A 148 -0.09 -23.25 16.90
CA PRO A 148 1.13 -23.60 16.20
C PRO A 148 0.96 -24.80 15.26
N ALA A 149 0.17 -25.81 15.66
CA ALA A 149 -0.09 -26.98 14.82
C ALA A 149 -0.91 -26.61 13.58
N ALA A 150 -1.87 -25.71 13.73
CA ALA A 150 -2.59 -25.15 12.59
C ALA A 150 -1.64 -24.35 11.68
N ALA A 151 -0.80 -23.47 12.23
CA ALA A 151 0.14 -22.68 11.44
C ALA A 151 1.09 -23.55 10.60
N GLU A 152 1.64 -24.63 11.17
CA GLU A 152 2.49 -25.57 10.43
C GLU A 152 1.71 -26.29 9.32
N ARG A 153 0.50 -26.79 9.59
CA ARG A 153 -0.36 -27.40 8.54
C ARG A 153 -0.63 -26.45 7.39
N LEU A 154 -0.85 -25.17 7.68
CA LEU A 154 -1.03 -24.14 6.66
C LEU A 154 0.24 -23.93 5.83
N LEU A 155 1.41 -23.84 6.48
CA LEU A 155 2.69 -23.69 5.79
C LEU A 155 3.01 -24.91 4.90
N ASP A 156 2.72 -26.12 5.38
CA ASP A 156 2.90 -27.34 4.60
C ASP A 156 1.96 -27.39 3.40
N ALA A 157 0.69 -27.00 3.56
CA ALA A 157 -0.24 -26.88 2.45
C ALA A 157 0.22 -25.84 1.42
N MET A 158 0.81 -24.72 1.85
CA MET A 158 1.39 -23.71 0.95
C MET A 158 2.59 -24.28 0.18
N ARG A 159 3.44 -25.08 0.84
CA ARG A 159 4.59 -25.75 0.18
C ARG A 159 4.14 -26.77 -0.85
N LEU A 160 3.06 -27.52 -0.56
CA LEU A 160 2.51 -28.56 -1.43
C LEU A 160 1.79 -28.01 -2.66
N GLU A 161 0.98 -26.96 -2.50
CA GLU A 161 0.27 -26.30 -3.62
C GLU A 161 1.23 -25.66 -4.63
N GLY A 162 2.36 -25.14 -4.15
CA GLY A 162 3.31 -24.39 -4.99
C GLY A 162 2.83 -22.98 -5.32
N SER A 163 3.65 -22.21 -6.04
CA SER A 163 3.36 -20.82 -6.43
C SER A 163 3.14 -20.72 -7.94
N PRO A 164 2.13 -19.96 -8.43
CA PRO A 164 1.19 -19.14 -7.66
C PRO A 164 -0.02 -19.93 -7.13
N THR A 165 -0.40 -19.70 -5.86
CA THR A 165 -1.64 -20.25 -5.25
C THR A 165 -2.55 -19.12 -4.78
N THR A 166 -3.83 -19.42 -4.52
CA THR A 166 -4.82 -18.46 -3.99
C THR A 166 -5.27 -18.89 -2.59
N PRO A 167 -5.72 -17.95 -1.73
CA PRO A 167 -6.31 -18.31 -0.45
C PRO A 167 -7.47 -19.31 -0.59
N ALA A 168 -8.27 -19.21 -1.65
CA ALA A 168 -9.37 -20.14 -1.91
C ALA A 168 -8.88 -21.56 -2.22
N ALA A 169 -7.84 -21.71 -3.05
CA ALA A 169 -7.24 -23.02 -3.35
C ALA A 169 -6.61 -23.65 -2.10
N LEU A 170 -5.84 -22.85 -1.35
CA LEU A 170 -5.20 -23.27 -0.10
C LEU A 170 -6.22 -23.70 0.96
N LEU A 171 -7.29 -22.93 1.15
CA LEU A 171 -8.38 -23.23 2.08
C LEU A 171 -9.23 -24.42 1.63
N GLY A 172 -9.34 -24.66 0.31
CA GLY A 172 -10.00 -25.84 -0.24
C GLY A 172 -9.33 -27.15 0.19
N ASN A 173 -8.00 -27.14 0.28
CA ASN A 173 -7.20 -28.31 0.68
C ASN A 173 -7.13 -28.49 2.21
N LEU A 174 -7.31 -27.41 2.99
CA LEU A 174 -7.18 -27.41 4.46
C LEU A 174 -8.48 -27.60 5.22
N ALA A 175 -9.63 -27.38 4.58
CA ALA A 175 -10.93 -27.38 5.25
C ALA A 175 -12.02 -28.02 4.39
N GLY A 176 -12.67 -29.02 4.96
CA GLY A 176 -13.76 -29.77 4.33
C GLY A 176 -15.10 -29.05 4.40
N SER A 177 -15.25 -28.03 5.25
CA SER A 177 -16.48 -27.24 5.39
C SER A 177 -16.24 -25.72 5.37
N LEU A 178 -17.29 -24.94 5.09
CA LEU A 178 -17.25 -23.47 5.16
C LEU A 178 -16.94 -22.96 6.57
N GLU A 179 -17.38 -23.69 7.60
CA GLU A 179 -17.15 -23.36 9.00
C GLU A 179 -15.67 -23.56 9.38
N GLU A 180 -15.06 -24.65 8.91
CA GLU A 180 -13.62 -24.87 9.07
C GLU A 180 -12.80 -23.81 8.33
N ARG A 181 -13.19 -23.42 7.10
CA ARG A 181 -12.51 -22.36 6.33
C ARG A 181 -12.47 -21.02 7.07
N ALA A 182 -13.52 -20.68 7.80
CA ALA A 182 -13.57 -19.46 8.62
C ALA A 182 -12.52 -19.47 9.73
N ASN A 183 -12.21 -20.64 10.31
CA ASN A 183 -11.18 -20.79 11.33
C ASN A 183 -9.75 -20.62 10.79
N TRP A 184 -9.52 -20.98 9.52
CA TRP A 184 -8.23 -20.87 8.85
C TRP A 184 -7.92 -19.46 8.31
N THR A 185 -8.94 -18.71 7.91
CA THR A 185 -8.81 -17.36 7.33
C THR A 185 -7.96 -16.38 8.16
N PRO A 186 -8.05 -16.32 9.51
CA PRO A 186 -7.22 -15.42 10.31
C PRO A 186 -5.81 -15.97 10.63
N VAL A 187 -5.55 -17.27 10.45
CA VAL A 187 -4.29 -17.94 10.86
C VAL A 187 -3.03 -17.29 10.26
N PRO A 188 -2.96 -16.94 8.96
CA PRO A 188 -1.79 -16.25 8.39
C PRO A 188 -1.47 -14.92 9.09
N HIS A 189 -2.52 -14.18 9.48
CA HIS A 189 -2.40 -12.89 10.15
C HIS A 189 -2.04 -13.01 11.64
N ARG A 190 -2.53 -14.06 12.31
CA ARG A 190 -2.19 -14.37 13.71
C ARG A 190 -0.72 -14.81 13.86
N HIS A 191 -0.24 -15.64 12.94
CA HIS A 191 1.14 -16.14 12.96
C HIS A 191 2.16 -15.01 12.72
N SER A 192 1.87 -14.08 11.79
CA SER A 192 2.72 -12.92 11.51
C SER A 192 2.75 -11.88 12.65
N SER A 193 1.66 -11.69 13.39
CA SER A 193 1.64 -10.80 14.58
C SER A 193 2.41 -11.38 15.77
N ALA A 194 2.41 -12.71 15.95
CA ALA A 194 3.21 -13.38 16.98
C ALA A 194 4.71 -13.34 16.63
N ALA A 195 5.05 -13.59 15.36
CA ALA A 195 6.43 -13.52 14.85
C ALA A 195 7.00 -12.08 14.83
N CYS A 196 6.16 -11.04 14.86
CA CYS A 196 6.61 -9.66 15.02
C CYS A 196 7.19 -9.39 16.42
N GLN A 197 6.89 -10.24 17.41
CA GLN A 197 7.51 -10.19 18.76
C GLN A 197 8.81 -11.01 18.83
N THR A 198 9.11 -11.86 17.85
CA THR A 198 10.34 -12.67 17.79
C THR A 198 10.94 -12.63 16.39
N THR A 199 11.82 -11.66 16.19
CA THR A 199 12.52 -11.37 14.94
C THR A 199 13.47 -12.51 14.56
N SER A 200 13.07 -13.45 13.69
CA SER A 200 14.04 -14.34 13.01
C SER A 200 13.51 -15.09 11.77
N LEU A 201 12.27 -15.57 11.75
CA LEU A 201 11.82 -16.51 10.70
C LEU A 201 11.52 -15.87 9.33
N TRP A 202 11.00 -14.64 9.31
CA TRP A 202 10.71 -13.93 8.04
C TRP A 202 11.95 -13.43 7.30
N ARG A 203 13.09 -13.26 8.00
CA ARG A 203 14.38 -12.95 7.36
C ARG A 203 14.98 -14.20 6.71
N ALA A 204 14.83 -15.37 7.33
CA ALA A 204 15.33 -16.64 6.80
C ALA A 204 14.62 -17.03 5.49
N HIS A 205 13.30 -16.86 5.39
CA HIS A 205 12.56 -17.14 4.14
C HIS A 205 12.97 -16.20 2.98
N ARG A 206 13.27 -14.92 3.29
CA ARG A 206 13.72 -13.95 2.27
C ARG A 206 15.17 -14.19 1.85
N ALA A 207 16.00 -14.71 2.74
CA ALA A 207 17.39 -15.10 2.46
C ALA A 207 17.49 -16.41 1.68
N ALA A 208 16.61 -17.38 1.94
CA ALA A 208 16.57 -18.67 1.24
C ALA A 208 16.10 -18.55 -0.23
N HIS A 209 15.26 -17.56 -0.53
CA HIS A 209 14.74 -17.31 -1.89
C HIS A 209 15.40 -16.09 -2.55
N GLY A 210 16.71 -15.94 -2.35
CA GLY A 210 17.54 -14.93 -3.01
C GLY A 210 17.22 -14.79 -4.51
N ASN A 211 16.70 -13.61 -4.83
CA ASN A 211 16.80 -12.87 -6.09
C ASN A 211 17.19 -13.70 -7.33
N ARG A 212 16.20 -14.28 -8.01
CA ARG A 212 16.36 -14.76 -9.38
C ARG A 212 15.26 -14.18 -10.28
N VAL A 213 15.20 -12.85 -10.34
CA VAL A 213 14.61 -12.12 -11.47
C VAL A 213 15.77 -11.44 -12.19
N GLY A 214 16.31 -12.11 -13.20
CA GLY A 214 17.44 -11.59 -13.96
C GLY A 214 18.07 -12.62 -14.88
N ARG A 215 17.33 -13.08 -15.90
CA ARG A 215 17.83 -13.44 -17.25
C ARG A 215 16.69 -14.03 -18.09
N ILE A 216 15.94 -13.18 -18.79
CA ILE A 216 15.32 -13.56 -20.07
C ILE A 216 15.42 -12.35 -20.99
N GLU A 217 16.64 -11.99 -21.37
CA GLU A 217 16.87 -11.22 -22.59
C GLU A 217 18.08 -11.82 -23.29
N GLY A 218 17.88 -12.29 -24.53
CA GLY A 218 18.96 -12.70 -25.41
C GLY A 218 18.85 -14.13 -25.98
N ALA A 219 17.76 -14.45 -26.69
CA ALA A 219 17.77 -15.48 -27.74
C ALA A 219 16.52 -15.37 -28.62
N GLU A 220 16.55 -14.49 -29.63
CA GLU A 220 15.88 -14.64 -30.94
C GLU A 220 15.95 -13.32 -31.72
N ARG A 221 17.13 -13.06 -32.30
CA ARG A 221 17.24 -12.24 -33.51
C ARG A 221 18.25 -12.93 -34.42
N ARG A 222 17.75 -13.81 -35.29
CA ARG A 222 18.42 -14.22 -36.53
C ARG A 222 17.37 -14.84 -37.46
N ASN A 223 17.38 -14.35 -38.69
CA ASN A 223 16.69 -14.86 -39.89
C ASN A 223 15.21 -14.52 -40.09
N LEU A 224 14.97 -13.30 -40.58
CA LEU A 224 14.09 -13.14 -41.75
C LEU A 224 14.92 -12.47 -42.85
N ARG A 225 15.34 -13.28 -43.82
CA ARG A 225 15.90 -12.84 -45.10
C ARG A 225 14.74 -12.31 -45.94
N GLU A 226 14.85 -11.07 -46.39
CA GLU A 226 14.11 -10.57 -47.57
C GLU A 226 14.56 -11.34 -48.81
N PRO A 227 13.63 -11.80 -49.67
CA PRO A 227 14.00 -12.16 -51.03
C PRO A 227 13.90 -10.93 -51.94
N ALA A 228 15.02 -10.63 -52.59
CA ALA A 228 15.12 -9.73 -53.71
C ALA A 228 14.17 -10.17 -54.85
N ALA A 229 13.40 -9.23 -55.39
CA ALA A 229 12.65 -9.38 -56.61
C ALA A 229 13.13 -8.32 -57.62
N GLU A 230 14.12 -8.70 -58.43
CA GLU A 230 14.40 -8.07 -59.72
C GLU A 230 14.33 -9.15 -60.80
N GLY A 231 13.62 -8.86 -61.89
CA GLY A 231 13.58 -9.72 -63.08
C GLY A 231 12.27 -9.61 -63.84
N GLY A 232 12.09 -8.52 -64.58
CA GLY A 232 10.96 -8.35 -65.49
C GLY A 232 11.07 -9.21 -66.75
N ILE A 233 9.93 -9.36 -67.45
CA ILE A 233 9.84 -9.63 -68.90
C ILE A 233 8.55 -8.96 -69.43
N ARG A 234 8.68 -8.37 -70.61
CA ARG A 234 7.70 -7.61 -71.42
C ARG A 234 6.68 -8.50 -72.16
N CYS A 235 5.69 -7.79 -72.75
CA CYS A 235 4.86 -8.07 -73.95
C CYS A 235 3.42 -8.47 -73.60
N ARG A 236 2.34 -8.02 -74.27
CA ARG A 236 2.06 -7.17 -75.45
C ARG A 236 0.53 -6.97 -75.45
N GLY A 237 0.02 -5.93 -76.13
CA GLY A 237 -1.40 -5.83 -76.53
C GLY A 237 -1.93 -4.42 -76.39
#